data_AF-A0A9Q0UC35-F1
#
_entry.id   AF-A0A9Q0UC35-F1
#
_cell.length_a   1.000
_cell.length_b   1.000
_cell.length_c   1.000
_cell.angle_alpha   90.00
_cell.angle_beta   90.00
_cell.angle_gamma   90.00
#
_symmetry.space_group_name_H-M   'P 1'
#
loop_
_entity.id
_entity.type
_entity.pdbx_description
1 polymer ?
#
loop_
_entity_poly.entity_id
_entity_poly.type
_entity_poly.pdbx_seq_one_letter_code
_entity_poly.pdbx_strand_id
1 'polypeptide(L)'
;MGAQQEGKKMKVPLNSSDKLFKEIRDLNFEVVVQVLRQKATSMKQDYTEMTTTHQTVSELKDFVKKLNSLPEMTRHINLAQHLSTFTSKHSFQSRLDMEQTLVEAQSYDICFDYIEELIQKQEPLVSVLRLLILFSITNSGLPKKNFDHLRRELLHSYGFENMAMLNNLEKAGLLKKQESKGNWLTIKRNLQLVAEDTDTTNPNDIAYVFSGYAPLSIRLVQHAVRSGWRSMEETLRLLPGPHSEMKRGGFSSSSSFDKLHGAPAAVDRQLLMEDAPWYLLFSLEG
;
A
#
# COMPACT_ATOMS: atom_id res chain seq x y z
N MET A 1 -22.69 33.91 -7.04
CA MET A 1 -22.39 32.53 -6.58
C MET A 1 -21.30 32.63 -5.55
N GLY A 2 -21.58 32.25 -4.30
CA GLY A 2 -20.66 32.48 -3.18
C GLY A 2 -19.43 31.58 -3.29
N ALA A 3 -18.24 32.19 -3.26
CA ALA A 3 -16.98 31.47 -3.09
C ALA A 3 -17.00 30.79 -1.72
N GLN A 4 -16.96 29.46 -1.72
CA GLN A 4 -16.82 28.67 -0.51
C GLN A 4 -15.42 28.96 0.05
N GLN A 5 -15.35 29.70 1.16
CA GLN A 5 -14.07 29.98 1.83
C GLN A 5 -13.45 28.64 2.24
N GLU A 6 -12.33 28.26 1.61
CA GLU A 6 -11.53 27.14 2.08
C GLU A 6 -11.09 27.44 3.52
N GLY A 7 -11.57 26.63 4.47
CA GLY A 7 -11.18 26.75 5.86
C GLY A 7 -9.65 26.61 6.01
N LYS A 8 -9.08 27.32 6.99
CA LYS A 8 -7.64 27.26 7.30
C LYS A 8 -7.23 25.81 7.58
N LYS A 9 -6.41 25.21 6.69
CA LYS A 9 -5.87 23.86 6.87
C LYS A 9 -5.02 23.80 8.14
N MET A 10 -5.27 22.80 8.99
CA MET A 10 -4.55 22.59 10.24
C MET A 10 -3.59 21.40 10.10
N LYS A 11 -2.34 21.57 10.54
CA LYS A 11 -1.39 20.46 10.61
C LYS A 11 -1.66 19.63 11.86
N VAL A 12 -1.77 18.31 11.69
CA VAL A 12 -2.02 17.36 12.78
C VAL A 12 -0.96 16.26 12.71
N PRO A 13 -0.26 15.94 13.80
CA PRO A 13 0.64 14.79 13.84
C PRO A 13 -0.16 13.48 13.85
N LEU A 14 0.20 12.55 12.96
CA LEU A 14 -0.35 11.19 12.90
C LEU A 14 0.73 10.20 13.31
N ASN A 15 0.83 9.92 14.60
CA ASN A 15 1.82 8.99 15.16
C ASN A 15 1.28 8.29 16.43
N SER A 16 2.07 7.39 17.00
CA SER A 16 1.66 6.57 18.16
C SER A 16 1.56 7.33 19.49
N SER A 17 1.83 8.64 19.54
CA SER A 17 1.56 9.46 20.72
C SER A 17 0.05 9.65 20.94
N ASP A 18 -0.72 9.65 19.85
CA ASP A 18 -2.18 9.57 19.89
C ASP A 18 -2.60 8.12 20.08
N LYS A 19 -3.22 7.84 21.23
CA LYS A 19 -3.62 6.48 21.63
C LYS A 19 -4.73 5.93 20.74
N LEU A 20 -5.68 6.77 20.34
CA LEU A 20 -6.77 6.36 19.46
C LEU A 20 -6.22 6.06 18.07
N PHE A 21 -5.33 6.90 17.53
CA PHE A 21 -4.69 6.64 16.25
C PHE A 21 -3.89 5.34 16.26
N LYS A 22 -3.13 5.08 17.32
CA LYS A 22 -2.38 3.82 17.49
C LYS A 22 -3.29 2.58 17.41
N GLU A 23 -4.52 2.68 17.92
CA GLU A 23 -5.50 1.58 17.91
C GLU A 23 -6.12 1.37 16.53
N ILE A 24 -6.41 2.45 15.79
CA ILE A 24 -7.21 2.36 14.54
C ILE A 24 -6.39 2.38 13.26
N ARG A 25 -5.14 2.88 13.26
CA ARG A 25 -4.36 3.14 12.04
C ARG A 25 -4.04 1.88 11.22
N ASP A 26 -3.99 0.73 11.89
CA ASP A 26 -3.61 -0.56 11.30
C ASP A 26 -4.88 -1.41 11.03
N LEU A 27 -6.09 -0.87 11.25
CA LEU A 27 -7.35 -1.57 10.95
C LEU A 27 -7.79 -1.29 9.52
N ASN A 28 -8.56 -2.21 8.93
CA ASN A 28 -9.27 -1.93 7.70
C ASN A 28 -10.26 -0.76 7.92
N PHE A 29 -10.39 0.13 6.93
CA PHE A 29 -11.17 1.35 7.07
C PHE A 29 -12.64 1.10 7.46
N GLU A 30 -13.25 0.01 6.99
CA GLU A 30 -14.61 -0.36 7.41
C GLU A 30 -14.69 -0.58 8.94
N VAL A 31 -13.70 -1.26 9.50
CA VAL A 31 -13.61 -1.51 10.95
C VAL A 31 -13.33 -0.23 11.72
N VAL A 32 -12.52 0.68 11.18
CA VAL A 32 -12.27 1.99 11.79
C VAL A 32 -13.60 2.74 12.02
N VAL A 33 -14.48 2.76 11.01
CA VAL A 33 -15.80 3.41 11.13
C VAL A 33 -16.63 2.78 12.24
N GLN A 34 -16.62 1.44 12.35
CA GLN A 34 -17.34 0.72 13.40
C GLN A 34 -16.79 1.03 14.79
N VAL A 35 -15.46 0.98 14.98
CA VAL A 35 -14.79 1.27 16.25
C VAL A 35 -15.07 2.70 16.73
N LEU A 36 -14.97 3.68 15.82
CA LEU A 36 -15.26 5.08 16.15
C LEU A 36 -16.74 5.28 16.54
N ARG A 37 -17.67 4.61 15.84
CA ARG A 37 -19.10 4.65 16.17
C ARG A 37 -19.39 4.03 17.54
N GLN A 38 -18.77 2.90 17.86
CA GLN A 38 -18.91 2.24 19.17
C GLN A 38 -18.38 3.13 20.29
N LYS A 39 -17.17 3.70 20.14
CA LYS A 39 -16.59 4.61 21.15
C LYS A 39 -17.41 5.88 21.34
N ALA A 40 -17.93 6.46 20.25
CA ALA A 40 -18.82 7.63 20.34
C ALA A 40 -20.13 7.32 21.09
N THR A 41 -20.73 6.15 20.82
CA THR A 41 -21.94 5.70 21.52
C THR A 41 -21.68 5.45 23.01
N SER A 42 -20.59 4.75 23.33
CA SER A 42 -20.17 4.50 24.72
C SER A 42 -19.93 5.80 25.49
N MET A 43 -19.27 6.78 24.88
CA MET A 43 -19.01 8.07 25.53
C MET A 43 -20.29 8.88 25.79
N LYS A 44 -21.29 8.78 24.90
CA LYS A 44 -22.62 9.38 25.13
C LYS A 44 -23.37 8.70 26.28
N GLN A 45 -23.24 7.38 26.38
CA GLN A 45 -23.82 6.61 27.49
C GLN A 45 -23.16 6.99 28.82
N ASP A 46 -21.82 7.00 28.87
CA ASP A 46 -21.05 7.41 30.06
C ASP A 46 -21.48 8.80 30.54
N TYR A 47 -21.64 9.77 29.63
CA TYR A 47 -22.12 11.12 29.98
C TYR A 47 -23.51 11.09 30.63
N THR A 48 -24.42 10.29 30.07
CA THR A 48 -25.80 10.18 30.58
C THR A 48 -25.80 9.57 31.99
N GLU A 49 -25.06 8.47 32.19
CA GLU A 49 -24.92 7.82 33.49
C GLU A 49 -24.27 8.75 34.54
N MET A 50 -23.30 9.56 34.14
CA MET A 50 -22.67 10.55 35.01
C MET A 50 -23.63 11.62 35.52
N THR A 51 -24.60 11.99 34.68
CA THR A 51 -25.60 13.03 35.01
C THR A 51 -26.83 12.49 35.76
N THR A 52 -27.07 11.18 35.71
CA THR A 52 -28.34 10.57 36.19
C THR A 52 -28.16 9.71 37.44
N THR A 53 -26.93 9.35 37.81
CA THR A 53 -26.64 8.40 38.90
C THR A 53 -25.66 8.99 39.92
N HIS A 54 -25.72 8.55 41.18
CA HIS A 54 -24.69 8.87 42.17
C HIS A 54 -23.38 8.17 41.82
N GLN A 55 -22.33 8.97 41.61
CA GLN A 55 -21.02 8.51 41.15
C GLN A 55 -20.00 8.57 42.29
N THR A 56 -19.09 7.60 42.33
CA THR A 56 -17.95 7.59 43.22
C THR A 56 -16.84 8.52 42.72
N VAL A 57 -15.91 8.89 43.62
CA VAL A 57 -14.74 9.72 43.27
C VAL A 57 -13.84 9.04 42.23
N SER A 58 -13.75 7.71 42.25
CA SER A 58 -12.97 6.95 41.27
C SER A 58 -13.59 7.05 39.87
N GLU A 59 -14.91 6.86 39.76
CA GLU A 59 -15.64 6.96 38.49
C GLU A 59 -15.54 8.37 37.91
N LEU A 60 -15.63 9.42 38.75
CA LEU A 60 -15.42 10.81 38.33
C LEU A 60 -14.03 11.03 37.73
N LYS A 61 -12.99 10.47 38.33
CA LYS A 61 -11.61 10.59 37.83
C LYS A 61 -11.44 9.91 36.47
N ASP A 62 -12.05 8.75 36.27
CA ASP A 62 -11.96 8.02 35.00
C ASP A 62 -12.78 8.68 33.89
N PHE A 63 -13.93 9.27 34.23
CA PHE A 63 -14.72 10.07 33.30
C PHE A 63 -13.95 11.32 32.82
N VAL A 64 -13.27 12.05 33.72
CA VAL A 64 -12.43 13.21 33.34
C VAL A 64 -11.31 12.80 32.39
N LYS A 65 -10.67 11.63 32.60
CA LYS A 65 -9.66 11.12 31.66
C LYS A 65 -10.25 10.86 30.27
N LYS A 66 -11.46 10.28 30.18
CA LYS A 66 -12.17 10.07 28.90
C LYS A 66 -12.49 11.39 28.22
N LEU A 67 -12.98 12.39 28.96
CA LEU A 67 -13.26 13.73 28.42
C LEU A 67 -12.00 14.40 27.83
N ASN A 68 -10.84 14.22 28.45
CA ASN A 68 -9.58 14.77 27.91
C ASN A 68 -9.19 14.15 26.55
N SER A 69 -9.72 12.98 26.20
CA SER A 69 -9.51 12.35 24.87
C SER A 69 -10.53 12.79 23.80
N LEU A 70 -11.56 13.56 24.18
CA LEU A 70 -12.60 14.04 23.25
C LEU A 70 -12.05 14.75 22.01
N PRO A 71 -11.07 15.68 22.11
CA PRO A 71 -10.56 16.38 20.94
C PRO A 71 -9.96 15.43 19.89
N GLU A 72 -9.23 14.40 20.33
CA GLU A 72 -8.66 13.37 19.46
C GLU A 72 -9.76 12.51 18.83
N MET A 73 -10.75 12.10 19.62
CA MET A 73 -11.91 11.34 19.14
C MET A 73 -12.69 12.10 18.06
N THR A 74 -13.08 13.35 18.34
CA THR A 74 -13.82 14.20 17.40
C THR A 74 -13.04 14.38 16.11
N ARG A 75 -11.71 14.58 16.19
CA ARG A 75 -10.87 14.71 15.01
C ARG A 75 -10.88 13.45 14.13
N HIS A 76 -10.72 12.27 14.72
CA HIS A 76 -10.74 11.01 13.97
C HIS A 76 -12.11 10.67 13.42
N ILE A 77 -13.20 11.02 14.13
CA ILE A 77 -14.57 10.92 13.60
C ILE A 77 -14.73 11.80 12.37
N ASN A 78 -14.30 13.06 12.43
CA ASN A 78 -14.41 13.98 11.30
C ASN A 78 -13.56 13.50 10.11
N LEU A 79 -12.36 12.97 10.35
CA LEU A 79 -11.51 12.40 9.31
C LEU A 79 -12.16 11.17 8.66
N ALA A 80 -12.67 10.24 9.47
CA ALA A 80 -13.37 9.06 8.96
C ALA A 80 -14.61 9.44 8.14
N GLN A 81 -15.41 10.40 8.63
CA GLN A 81 -16.55 10.94 7.87
C GLN A 81 -16.12 11.53 6.53
N HIS A 82 -15.04 12.32 6.52
CA HIS A 82 -14.49 12.89 5.30
C HIS A 82 -14.05 11.81 4.32
N LEU A 83 -13.28 10.80 4.78
CA LEU A 83 -12.86 9.67 3.96
C LEU A 83 -14.04 8.87 3.42
N SER A 84 -15.09 8.65 4.22
CA SER A 84 -16.32 7.99 3.77
C SER A 84 -17.00 8.74 2.61
N THR A 85 -16.85 10.06 2.48
CA THR A 85 -17.37 10.79 1.31
C THR A 85 -16.64 10.45 0.01
N PHE A 86 -15.41 9.91 0.08
CA PHE A 86 -14.66 9.43 -1.10
C PHE A 86 -14.92 7.97 -1.36
N THR A 87 -14.86 7.11 -0.33
CA THR A 87 -14.96 5.66 -0.50
C THR A 87 -16.37 5.19 -0.86
N SER A 88 -17.40 5.99 -0.57
CA SER A 88 -18.79 5.70 -0.97
C SER A 88 -19.13 6.08 -2.42
N LYS A 89 -18.23 6.78 -3.14
CA LYS A 89 -18.48 7.18 -4.54
C LYS A 89 -18.46 5.96 -5.45
N HIS A 90 -19.38 5.90 -6.40
CA HIS A 90 -19.40 4.86 -7.44
C HIS A 90 -18.06 4.78 -8.20
N SER A 91 -17.46 5.93 -8.54
CA SER A 91 -16.15 5.95 -9.23
C SER A 91 -15.02 5.36 -8.39
N PHE A 92 -15.08 5.47 -7.06
CA PHE A 92 -14.12 4.83 -6.17
C PHE A 92 -14.31 3.32 -6.17
N GLN A 93 -15.55 2.85 -6.04
CA GLN A 93 -15.88 1.42 -6.02
C GLN A 93 -15.56 0.75 -7.36
N SER A 94 -15.95 1.35 -8.49
CA SER A 94 -15.61 0.82 -9.81
C SER A 94 -14.10 0.72 -10.04
N ARG A 95 -13.33 1.69 -9.51
CA ARG A 95 -11.86 1.62 -9.57
C ARG A 95 -11.32 0.49 -8.70
N LEU A 96 -11.84 0.33 -7.48
CA LEU A 96 -11.41 -0.72 -6.56
C LEU A 96 -11.70 -2.12 -7.14
N ASP A 97 -12.89 -2.32 -7.70
CA ASP A 97 -13.28 -3.58 -8.37
C ASP A 97 -12.32 -3.88 -9.55
N MET A 98 -11.94 -2.85 -10.30
CA MET A 98 -10.97 -3.00 -11.38
C MET A 98 -9.55 -3.29 -10.87
N GLU A 99 -9.11 -2.64 -9.79
CA GLU A 99 -7.82 -2.94 -9.14
C GLU A 99 -7.75 -4.42 -8.73
N GLN A 100 -8.83 -4.96 -8.16
CA GLN A 100 -8.95 -6.38 -7.81
C GLN A 100 -8.91 -7.28 -9.06
N THR A 101 -9.69 -6.95 -10.08
CA THR A 101 -9.72 -7.69 -11.37
C THR A 101 -8.33 -7.73 -12.03
N LEU A 102 -7.59 -6.62 -11.98
CA LEU A 102 -6.23 -6.52 -12.52
C LEU A 102 -5.23 -7.40 -11.76
N VAL A 103 -5.34 -7.45 -10.43
CA VAL A 103 -4.52 -8.31 -9.56
C VAL A 103 -4.84 -9.79 -9.80
N GLU A 104 -6.09 -10.13 -10.08
CA GLU A 104 -6.50 -11.48 -10.43
C GLU A 104 -5.93 -11.94 -11.77
N ALA A 105 -5.75 -11.02 -12.72
CA ALA A 105 -5.14 -11.26 -14.04
C ALA A 105 -5.85 -12.34 -14.87
N GLN A 106 -7.18 -12.37 -14.84
CA GLN A 106 -8.02 -13.33 -15.58
C GLN A 106 -8.85 -12.68 -16.70
N SER A 107 -9.00 -11.36 -16.69
CA SER A 107 -9.95 -10.63 -17.55
C SER A 107 -9.26 -9.55 -18.38
N TYR A 108 -8.34 -9.95 -19.27
CA TYR A 108 -7.47 -9.03 -20.02
C TYR A 108 -8.27 -7.98 -20.81
N ASP A 109 -9.26 -8.40 -21.59
CA ASP A 109 -10.01 -7.50 -22.48
C ASP A 109 -10.84 -6.49 -21.67
N ILE A 110 -11.51 -6.93 -20.61
CA ILE A 110 -12.26 -6.05 -19.69
C ILE A 110 -11.33 -4.99 -19.06
N CYS A 111 -10.14 -5.40 -18.62
CA CYS A 111 -9.15 -4.49 -18.03
C CYS A 111 -8.63 -3.48 -19.06
N PHE A 112 -8.38 -3.94 -20.29
CA PHE A 112 -7.90 -3.11 -21.38
C PHE A 112 -8.95 -2.05 -21.75
N ASP A 113 -10.19 -2.47 -21.99
CA ASP A 113 -11.31 -1.59 -22.37
C ASP A 113 -11.57 -0.54 -21.28
N TYR A 114 -11.51 -0.94 -20.00
CA TYR A 114 -11.68 0.01 -18.89
C TYR A 114 -10.59 1.07 -18.86
N ILE A 115 -9.31 0.70 -19.02
CA ILE A 115 -8.20 1.66 -19.05
C ILE A 115 -8.33 2.60 -20.25
N GLU A 116 -8.73 2.07 -21.41
CA GLU A 116 -9.00 2.88 -22.60
C GLU A 116 -10.13 3.90 -22.35
N GLU A 117 -11.23 3.47 -21.73
CA GLU A 117 -12.34 4.35 -21.36
C GLU A 117 -11.90 5.48 -20.41
N LEU A 118 -11.03 5.20 -19.45
CA LEU A 118 -10.49 6.23 -18.56
C LEU A 118 -9.66 7.28 -19.32
N ILE A 119 -8.88 6.85 -20.32
CA ILE A 119 -8.08 7.75 -21.17
C ILE A 119 -9.00 8.63 -22.03
N GLN A 120 -10.05 8.04 -22.60
CA GLN A 120 -11.03 8.76 -23.42
C GLN A 120 -11.81 9.80 -22.60
N LYS A 121 -12.14 9.47 -21.34
CA LYS A 121 -12.77 10.39 -20.39
C LYS A 121 -11.82 11.46 -19.83
N GLN A 122 -10.53 11.38 -20.13
CA GLN A 122 -9.49 12.25 -19.57
C GLN A 122 -9.52 12.29 -18.03
N GLU A 123 -9.71 11.12 -17.41
CA GLU A 123 -9.60 10.98 -15.95
C GLU A 123 -8.19 11.41 -15.48
N PRO A 124 -8.00 11.81 -14.21
CA PRO A 124 -6.71 12.30 -13.73
C PRO A 124 -5.56 11.35 -14.12
N LEU A 125 -4.56 11.89 -14.84
CA LEU A 125 -3.49 11.10 -15.47
C LEU A 125 -2.81 10.11 -14.51
N VAL A 126 -2.56 10.53 -13.27
CA VAL A 126 -1.95 9.68 -12.23
C VAL A 126 -2.81 8.45 -11.93
N SER A 127 -4.13 8.59 -11.87
CA SER A 127 -5.05 7.47 -11.65
C SER A 127 -5.01 6.46 -12.80
N VAL A 128 -5.00 6.96 -14.04
CA VAL A 128 -4.93 6.13 -15.25
C VAL A 128 -3.59 5.38 -15.32
N LEU A 129 -2.48 6.08 -15.08
CA LEU A 129 -1.15 5.48 -15.10
C LEU A 129 -0.99 4.41 -14.04
N ARG A 130 -1.53 4.59 -12.83
CA ARG A 130 -1.46 3.57 -11.76
C ARG A 130 -2.14 2.27 -12.18
N LEU A 131 -3.32 2.34 -12.78
CA LEU A 131 -4.04 1.16 -13.29
C LEU A 131 -3.32 0.52 -14.48
N LEU A 132 -2.81 1.33 -15.40
CA LEU A 132 -2.05 0.85 -16.56
C LEU A 132 -0.74 0.15 -16.13
N ILE A 133 -0.05 0.70 -15.13
CA ILE A 133 1.15 0.07 -14.56
C ILE A 133 0.79 -1.24 -13.86
N LEU A 134 -0.28 -1.24 -13.06
CA LEU A 134 -0.77 -2.47 -12.42
C LEU A 134 -1.07 -3.54 -13.49
N PHE A 135 -1.77 -3.16 -14.56
CA PHE A 135 -2.09 -4.04 -15.68
C PHE A 135 -0.85 -4.60 -16.37
N SER A 136 0.13 -3.75 -16.65
CA SER A 136 1.42 -4.16 -17.20
C SER A 136 2.16 -5.12 -16.27
N ILE A 137 2.25 -4.81 -14.97
CA ILE A 137 2.99 -5.65 -14.01
C ILE A 137 2.34 -7.03 -13.85
N THR A 138 1.00 -7.10 -13.72
CA THR A 138 0.30 -8.38 -13.52
C THR A 138 0.27 -9.25 -14.78
N ASN A 139 0.53 -8.67 -15.96
CA ASN A 139 0.65 -9.38 -17.24
C ASN A 139 2.10 -9.55 -17.74
N SER A 140 3.10 -9.07 -16.97
CA SER A 140 4.51 -9.04 -17.38
C SER A 140 4.77 -8.25 -18.69
N GLY A 141 4.06 -7.14 -18.84
CA GLY A 141 4.01 -6.29 -20.02
C GLY A 141 2.72 -6.49 -20.81
N LEU A 142 2.52 -5.62 -21.80
CA LEU A 142 1.36 -5.66 -22.69
C LEU A 142 1.77 -6.14 -24.10
N PRO A 143 0.93 -6.90 -24.81
CA PRO A 143 1.15 -7.23 -26.21
C PRO A 143 1.48 -5.98 -27.03
N LYS A 144 2.48 -6.07 -27.93
CA LYS A 144 3.03 -4.91 -28.66
C LYS A 144 1.95 -4.00 -29.26
N LYS A 145 0.93 -4.59 -29.90
CA LYS A 145 -0.20 -3.84 -30.48
C LYS A 145 -0.92 -2.99 -29.43
N ASN A 146 -1.27 -3.60 -28.30
CA ASN A 146 -2.01 -2.98 -27.21
C ASN A 146 -1.16 -1.93 -26.48
N PHE A 147 0.12 -2.22 -26.29
CA PHE A 147 1.09 -1.29 -25.72
C PHE A 147 1.25 -0.02 -26.58
N ASP A 148 1.52 -0.18 -27.88
CA ASP A 148 1.71 0.94 -28.80
C ASP A 148 0.41 1.75 -28.97
N HIS A 149 -0.76 1.09 -28.86
CA HIS A 149 -2.08 1.72 -28.87
C HIS A 149 -2.32 2.61 -27.64
N LEU A 150 -2.26 2.06 -26.42
CA LEU A 150 -2.54 2.82 -25.20
C LEU A 150 -1.57 3.99 -25.00
N ARG A 151 -0.31 3.85 -25.42
CA ARG A 151 0.65 4.97 -25.41
C ARG A 151 0.23 6.09 -26.34
N ARG A 152 -0.26 5.77 -27.54
CA ARG A 152 -0.74 6.76 -28.50
C ARG A 152 -1.95 7.51 -27.93
N GLU A 153 -2.92 6.79 -27.40
CA GLU A 153 -4.12 7.37 -26.79
C GLU A 153 -3.74 8.27 -25.61
N LEU A 154 -2.81 7.85 -24.74
CA LEU A 154 -2.31 8.70 -23.66
C LEU A 154 -1.68 10.01 -24.16
N LEU A 155 -0.82 9.96 -25.17
CA LEU A 155 -0.17 11.16 -25.70
C LEU A 155 -1.17 12.09 -26.40
N HIS A 156 -2.17 11.53 -27.09
CA HIS A 156 -3.23 12.30 -27.72
C HIS A 156 -4.15 12.97 -26.70
N SER A 157 -4.54 12.25 -25.64
CA SER A 157 -5.46 12.77 -24.61
C SER A 157 -4.79 13.72 -23.62
N TYR A 158 -3.54 13.47 -23.24
CA TYR A 158 -2.87 14.19 -22.15
C TYR A 158 -1.68 15.04 -22.60
N GLY A 159 -1.32 15.03 -23.88
CA GLY A 159 -0.24 15.83 -24.44
C GLY A 159 1.08 15.08 -24.62
N PHE A 160 1.84 15.47 -25.65
CA PHE A 160 3.08 14.82 -26.08
C PHE A 160 4.26 15.06 -25.14
N GLU A 161 4.19 16.06 -24.26
CA GLU A 161 5.15 16.32 -23.18
C GLU A 161 5.34 15.09 -22.27
N ASN A 162 4.32 14.23 -22.18
CA ASN A 162 4.34 13.00 -21.39
C ASN A 162 5.20 11.88 -22.00
N MET A 163 5.76 12.06 -23.20
CA MET A 163 6.62 11.06 -23.86
C MET A 163 7.82 10.67 -23.00
N ALA A 164 8.47 11.64 -22.34
CA ALA A 164 9.62 11.36 -21.47
C ALA A 164 9.21 10.55 -20.24
N MET A 165 8.03 10.83 -19.66
CA MET A 165 7.47 10.06 -18.55
C MET A 165 7.18 8.61 -18.97
N LEU A 166 6.55 8.39 -20.13
CA LEU A 166 6.30 7.03 -20.64
C LEU A 166 7.60 6.25 -20.88
N ASN A 167 8.64 6.91 -21.41
CA ASN A 167 9.96 6.31 -21.58
C ASN A 167 10.59 5.92 -20.22
N ASN A 168 10.43 6.76 -19.19
CA ASN A 168 10.94 6.45 -17.85
C ASN A 168 10.19 5.28 -17.22
N LEU A 169 8.87 5.18 -17.40
CA LEU A 169 8.09 4.03 -16.93
C LEU A 169 8.48 2.72 -17.63
N GLU A 170 8.80 2.78 -18.92
CA GLU A 170 9.30 1.63 -19.69
C GLU A 170 10.68 1.20 -19.21
N LYS A 171 11.61 2.14 -19.03
CA LYS A 171 12.95 1.85 -18.47
C LYS A 171 12.91 1.30 -17.06
N ALA A 172 11.96 1.76 -16.23
CA ALA A 172 11.73 1.22 -14.89
C ALA A 172 11.06 -0.16 -14.89
N GLY A 173 10.65 -0.67 -16.06
CA GLY A 173 9.96 -1.95 -16.20
C GLY A 173 8.50 -1.94 -15.70
N LEU A 174 7.95 -0.75 -15.39
CA LEU A 174 6.58 -0.59 -14.87
C LEU A 174 5.54 -0.67 -15.99
N LEU A 175 5.82 -0.03 -17.13
CA LEU A 175 4.97 -0.07 -18.33
C LEU A 175 5.80 -0.53 -19.52
N LYS A 176 5.72 -1.81 -19.89
CA LYS A 176 6.58 -2.39 -20.93
C LYS A 176 5.83 -3.25 -21.93
N LYS A 177 6.49 -3.51 -23.07
CA LYS A 177 6.05 -4.54 -24.02
C LYS A 177 6.24 -5.91 -23.40
N GLN A 178 5.31 -6.81 -23.70
CA GLN A 178 5.38 -8.20 -23.28
C GLN A 178 6.39 -8.95 -24.15
N GLU A 179 7.44 -9.48 -23.53
CA GLU A 179 8.46 -10.30 -24.20
C GLU A 179 8.15 -11.81 -24.10
N SER A 180 7.53 -12.22 -23.00
CA SER A 180 7.16 -13.60 -22.71
C SER A 180 5.90 -13.65 -21.84
N LYS A 181 5.30 -14.84 -21.70
CA LYS A 181 4.18 -15.03 -20.77
C LYS A 181 4.66 -14.80 -19.34
N GLY A 182 3.90 -14.03 -18.59
CA GLY A 182 4.22 -13.71 -17.20
C GLY A 182 4.06 -14.87 -16.23
N ASN A 183 4.83 -14.85 -15.14
CA ASN A 183 4.75 -15.83 -14.06
C ASN A 183 3.76 -15.44 -12.96
N TRP A 184 3.06 -14.31 -13.12
CA TRP A 184 2.21 -13.74 -12.08
C TRP A 184 1.16 -14.72 -11.55
N LEU A 185 0.44 -15.44 -12.42
CA LEU A 185 -0.56 -16.41 -11.99
C LEU A 185 0.03 -17.55 -11.14
N THR A 186 1.26 -17.98 -11.45
CA THR A 186 1.97 -19.00 -10.66
C THR A 186 2.41 -18.44 -9.32
N ILE A 187 3.01 -17.25 -9.30
CA ILE A 187 3.43 -16.58 -8.06
C ILE A 187 2.23 -16.31 -7.15
N LYS A 188 1.14 -15.77 -7.72
CA LYS A 188 -0.13 -15.49 -7.02
C LYS A 188 -0.68 -16.73 -6.33
N ARG A 189 -0.68 -17.88 -7.02
CA ARG A 189 -1.14 -19.17 -6.49
C ARG A 189 -0.20 -19.69 -5.40
N ASN A 190 1.10 -19.76 -5.69
CA ASN A 190 2.10 -20.35 -4.79
C ASN A 190 2.22 -19.58 -3.47
N LEU A 191 2.04 -18.27 -3.51
CA LEU A 191 2.13 -17.38 -2.35
C LEU A 191 0.77 -16.95 -1.78
N GLN A 192 -0.33 -17.50 -2.30
CA GLN A 192 -1.70 -17.18 -1.86
C GLN A 192 -1.90 -15.66 -1.73
N LEU A 193 -1.61 -14.94 -2.82
CA LEU A 193 -1.65 -13.46 -2.81
C LEU A 193 -3.06 -12.90 -2.91
N VAL A 194 -4.04 -13.70 -3.31
CA VAL A 194 -5.46 -13.32 -3.37
C VAL A 194 -6.25 -14.30 -2.53
N ALA A 195 -7.00 -13.77 -1.56
CA ALA A 195 -7.92 -14.49 -0.70
C ALA A 195 -9.36 -14.13 -1.08
N GLU A 196 -10.19 -15.14 -1.32
CA GLU A 196 -11.58 -14.96 -1.75
C GLU A 196 -12.46 -14.44 -0.59
N ASP A 197 -12.28 -14.97 0.61
CA ASP A 197 -13.02 -14.57 1.81
C ASP A 197 -12.08 -13.96 2.86
N THR A 198 -12.06 -12.64 2.95
CA THR A 198 -11.23 -11.91 3.92
C THR A 198 -12.10 -11.31 5.03
N ASP A 199 -12.01 -11.85 6.24
CA ASP A 199 -12.59 -11.21 7.43
C ASP A 199 -11.75 -9.98 7.81
N THR A 200 -12.28 -8.79 7.56
CA THR A 200 -11.61 -7.53 7.90
C THR A 200 -11.75 -7.18 9.38
N THR A 201 -12.76 -7.70 10.07
CA THR A 201 -13.07 -7.42 11.48
C THR A 201 -12.15 -8.20 12.41
N ASN A 202 -11.94 -9.48 12.13
CA ASN A 202 -11.01 -10.35 12.87
C ASN A 202 -10.01 -10.99 11.89
N PRO A 203 -9.07 -10.20 11.33
CA PRO A 203 -8.21 -10.67 10.26
C PRO A 203 -7.26 -11.78 10.74
N ASN A 204 -7.26 -12.90 10.02
CA ASN A 204 -6.35 -14.02 10.23
C ASN A 204 -5.18 -14.04 9.23
N ASP A 205 -5.21 -13.17 8.22
CA ASP A 205 -4.21 -13.05 7.17
C ASP A 205 -3.95 -11.59 6.81
N ILE A 206 -2.74 -11.29 6.31
CA ILE A 206 -2.30 -9.96 5.88
C ILE A 206 -3.11 -9.39 4.70
N ALA A 207 -3.87 -10.21 3.98
CA ALA A 207 -4.75 -9.78 2.89
C ALA A 207 -5.81 -8.74 3.29
N TYR A 208 -6.14 -8.62 4.59
CA TYR A 208 -7.12 -7.66 5.10
C TYR A 208 -6.81 -6.19 4.78
N VAL A 209 -5.53 -5.85 4.58
CA VAL A 209 -5.10 -4.48 4.29
C VAL A 209 -5.57 -3.98 2.92
N PHE A 210 -5.77 -4.88 1.96
CA PHE A 210 -6.30 -4.59 0.63
C PHE A 210 -7.57 -5.41 0.34
N SER A 211 -8.29 -5.81 1.40
CA SER A 211 -9.57 -6.53 1.31
C SER A 211 -9.53 -7.74 0.35
N GLY A 212 -8.46 -8.54 0.42
CA GLY A 212 -8.30 -9.74 -0.42
C GLY A 212 -6.90 -9.90 -1.01
N TYR A 213 -6.17 -8.81 -1.26
CA TYR A 213 -4.79 -8.90 -1.74
C TYR A 213 -3.77 -8.86 -0.60
N ALA A 214 -2.95 -9.88 -0.51
CA ALA A 214 -1.79 -9.91 0.37
C ALA A 214 -0.55 -9.33 -0.35
N PRO A 215 0.08 -8.27 0.20
CA PRO A 215 1.25 -7.67 -0.42
C PRO A 215 2.38 -8.68 -0.60
N LEU A 216 2.83 -8.86 -1.85
CA LEU A 216 3.89 -9.82 -2.20
C LEU A 216 5.12 -9.66 -1.30
N SER A 217 5.56 -8.42 -1.07
CA SER A 217 6.70 -8.11 -0.22
C SER A 217 6.54 -8.65 1.20
N ILE A 218 5.37 -8.46 1.81
CA ILE A 218 5.08 -8.91 3.17
C ILE A 218 4.90 -10.44 3.21
N ARG A 219 4.32 -11.03 2.16
CA ARG A 219 4.19 -12.48 2.04
C ARG A 219 5.56 -13.17 1.95
N LEU A 220 6.51 -12.59 1.22
CA LEU A 220 7.89 -13.08 1.17
C LEU A 220 8.57 -13.03 2.56
N VAL A 221 8.35 -11.94 3.32
CA VAL A 221 8.83 -11.83 4.71
C VAL A 221 8.16 -12.88 5.61
N GLN A 222 6.85 -13.07 5.48
CA GLN A 222 6.11 -14.07 6.26
C GLN A 222 6.67 -15.48 6.04
N HIS A 223 6.92 -15.88 4.79
CA HIS A 223 7.56 -17.17 4.49
C HIS A 223 9.00 -17.24 5.03
N ALA A 224 9.78 -16.16 4.88
CA ALA A 224 11.13 -16.08 5.44
C ALA A 224 11.17 -16.40 6.93
N VAL A 225 10.25 -15.79 7.69
CA VAL A 225 10.20 -15.89 9.15
C VAL A 225 9.63 -17.25 9.60
N ARG A 226 8.62 -17.78 8.90
CA ARG A 226 7.94 -19.03 9.31
C ARG A 226 8.68 -20.30 8.90
N SER A 227 9.19 -20.34 7.67
CA SER A 227 9.68 -21.58 7.05
C SER A 227 11.06 -21.43 6.39
N GLY A 228 11.60 -20.21 6.33
CA GLY A 228 12.78 -19.89 5.54
C GLY A 228 12.49 -19.84 4.04
N TRP A 229 13.47 -19.39 3.25
CA TRP A 229 13.32 -19.23 1.80
C TRP A 229 13.52 -20.53 1.01
N ARG A 230 14.12 -21.55 1.62
CA ARG A 230 14.38 -22.84 0.97
C ARG A 230 13.10 -23.52 0.47
N SER A 231 12.00 -23.41 1.22
CA SER A 231 10.73 -24.03 0.85
C SER A 231 10.02 -23.35 -0.32
N MET A 232 10.48 -22.18 -0.76
CA MET A 232 9.88 -21.43 -1.87
C MET A 232 10.88 -21.06 -2.96
N GLU A 233 12.01 -21.75 -3.04
CA GLU A 233 13.10 -21.45 -3.99
C GLU A 233 12.62 -21.41 -5.45
N GLU A 234 11.76 -22.36 -5.85
CA GLU A 234 11.17 -22.39 -7.19
C GLU A 234 10.34 -21.14 -7.49
N THR A 235 9.59 -20.64 -6.50
CA THR A 235 8.78 -19.43 -6.66
C THR A 235 9.65 -18.18 -6.68
N LEU A 236 10.71 -18.15 -5.87
CA LEU A 236 11.70 -17.06 -5.87
C LEU A 236 12.36 -16.92 -7.24
N ARG A 237 12.74 -18.01 -7.90
CA ARG A 237 13.31 -17.98 -9.27
C ARG A 237 12.40 -17.35 -10.33
N LEU A 238 11.10 -17.21 -10.06
CA LEU A 238 10.16 -16.53 -10.95
C LEU A 238 10.14 -15.00 -10.74
N LEU A 239 10.72 -14.51 -9.65
CA LEU A 239 10.80 -13.10 -9.31
C LEU A 239 12.08 -12.46 -9.87
N PRO A 240 12.07 -11.14 -10.13
CA PRO A 240 13.26 -10.43 -10.54
C PRO A 240 14.33 -10.37 -9.45
N GLY A 241 15.59 -10.45 -9.87
CA GLY A 241 16.76 -10.22 -9.02
C GLY A 241 17.30 -11.48 -8.32
N PRO A 242 18.49 -11.38 -7.71
CA PRO A 242 19.09 -12.49 -7.00
C PRO A 242 18.44 -12.71 -5.62
N HIS A 243 18.52 -13.94 -5.11
CA HIS A 243 18.09 -14.30 -3.76
C HIS A 243 19.22 -15.05 -3.06
N SER A 244 19.54 -14.68 -1.81
CA SER A 244 20.63 -15.29 -1.04
C SER A 244 20.30 -15.33 0.44
N GLU A 245 20.67 -16.43 1.11
CA GLU A 245 20.62 -16.58 2.56
C GLU A 245 22.06 -16.64 3.09
N MET A 246 22.46 -15.67 3.91
CA MET A 246 23.81 -15.63 4.50
C MET A 246 23.75 -15.88 6.00
N LYS A 247 24.39 -16.96 6.46
CA LYS A 247 24.60 -17.20 7.89
C LYS A 247 25.89 -16.49 8.30
N ARG A 248 25.79 -15.48 9.17
CA ARG A 248 26.98 -14.92 9.82
C ARG A 248 27.53 -15.98 10.77
N GLY A 249 28.76 -16.43 10.53
CA GLY A 249 29.49 -17.24 11.51
C GLY A 249 29.55 -16.47 12.84
N GLY A 250 29.26 -17.15 13.95
CA GLY A 250 29.42 -16.54 15.27
C GLY A 250 30.84 -16.00 15.41
N PHE A 251 31.00 -14.87 16.12
CA PHE A 251 32.32 -14.36 16.48
C PHE A 251 33.13 -15.50 17.09
N SER A 252 34.05 -16.07 16.30
CA SER A 252 35.08 -16.93 16.85
C SER A 252 35.89 -16.02 17.75
N SER A 253 35.84 -16.27 19.06
CA SER A 253 36.87 -15.81 19.97
C SER A 253 38.17 -16.55 19.60
N SER A 254 38.76 -16.21 18.47
CA SER A 254 40.12 -16.60 18.11
C SER A 254 41.02 -15.44 18.50
N SER A 255 41.84 -15.69 19.51
CA SER A 255 42.92 -14.82 19.98
C SER A 255 43.69 -14.22 18.81
N SER A 256 43.82 -12.90 18.82
CA SER A 256 44.81 -12.18 18.02
C SER A 256 46.19 -12.79 18.28
N PHE A 257 46.79 -13.42 17.27
CA PHE A 257 48.25 -13.46 17.10
C PHE A 257 48.58 -13.84 15.66
N ASP A 258 49.19 -12.88 14.97
CA ASP A 258 50.07 -12.96 13.81
C ASP A 258 49.85 -14.02 12.73
N LYS A 259 49.55 -13.52 11.53
CA LYS A 259 50.53 -13.53 10.41
C LYS A 259 50.08 -12.56 9.31
N LEU A 260 50.70 -11.39 9.30
CA LEU A 260 50.87 -10.56 8.10
C LEU A 260 51.56 -11.40 7.02
N HIS A 261 51.10 -11.30 5.76
CA HIS A 261 51.94 -11.25 4.55
C HIS A 261 51.11 -10.72 3.37
N GLY A 262 51.50 -9.54 2.86
CA GLY A 262 51.43 -9.17 1.44
C GLY A 262 50.11 -8.66 0.85
N ALA A 263 49.85 -7.36 0.97
CA ALA A 263 49.10 -6.63 -0.06
C ALA A 263 50.01 -6.40 -1.28
N PRO A 264 49.42 -6.24 -2.48
CA PRO A 264 49.51 -4.91 -3.05
C PRO A 264 48.13 -4.35 -3.40
N ALA A 265 48.03 -3.05 -3.18
CA ALA A 265 46.87 -2.22 -3.39
C ALA A 265 46.61 -1.97 -4.87
N ALA A 266 45.35 -2.07 -5.27
CA ALA A 266 44.77 -1.25 -6.32
C ALA A 266 43.36 -0.87 -5.85
N VAL A 267 43.31 0.25 -5.15
CA VAL A 267 42.08 0.98 -4.86
C VAL A 267 41.71 1.69 -6.15
N ASP A 268 40.61 1.29 -6.78
CA ASP A 268 39.92 2.18 -7.71
C ASP A 268 38.64 2.67 -7.07
N ARG A 269 38.54 4.00 -7.02
CA ARG A 269 37.60 4.78 -6.21
C ARG A 269 36.74 5.57 -7.20
N GLN A 270 35.71 4.93 -7.74
CA GLN A 270 34.67 5.52 -8.60
C GLN A 270 33.54 4.46 -8.67
N LEU A 271 32.27 4.66 -8.33
CA LEU A 271 31.47 5.85 -8.05
C LEU A 271 30.42 5.46 -6.99
N LEU A 272 30.33 6.29 -5.95
CA LEU A 272 29.22 6.34 -5.01
C LEU A 272 28.02 6.97 -5.72
N MET A 273 27.05 6.18 -6.19
CA MET A 273 25.72 6.70 -6.50
C MET A 273 24.64 5.61 -6.67
N GLU A 274 24.46 4.73 -5.70
CA GLU A 274 23.23 3.92 -5.62
C GLU A 274 22.83 3.72 -4.15
N ASP A 275 22.18 4.73 -3.58
CA ASP A 275 21.34 4.57 -2.38
C ASP A 275 20.11 5.46 -2.57
N ALA A 276 19.15 4.96 -3.36
CA ALA A 276 17.80 5.50 -3.40
C ALA A 276 16.88 4.51 -2.65
N PRO A 277 16.33 4.88 -1.48
CA PRO A 277 15.44 4.01 -0.74
C PRO A 277 14.10 3.86 -1.46
N TRP A 278 13.69 2.61 -1.71
CA TRP A 278 12.45 2.18 -2.35
C TRP A 278 11.14 2.56 -1.60
N TYR A 279 11.18 3.49 -0.66
CA TYR A 279 10.03 3.91 0.16
C TYR A 279 9.32 5.18 -0.34
N LEU A 280 9.68 5.74 -1.50
CA LEU A 280 9.11 7.01 -1.99
C LEU A 280 7.97 6.91 -3.03
N LEU A 281 7.46 5.72 -3.35
CA LEU A 281 6.37 5.58 -4.35
C LEU A 281 4.94 5.60 -3.78
N PHE A 282 4.74 5.80 -2.47
CA PHE A 282 3.39 5.88 -1.86
C PHE A 282 3.10 7.16 -1.06
N SER A 283 3.84 8.24 -1.30
CA SER A 283 3.48 9.55 -0.75
C SER A 283 3.77 10.66 -1.74
N LEU A 284 2.81 10.91 -2.63
CA LEU A 284 2.60 12.22 -3.21
C LEU A 284 1.10 12.46 -3.30
N GLU A 285 0.58 13.16 -2.30
CA GLU A 285 -0.67 13.92 -2.39
C GLU A 285 -0.44 15.16 -3.26
N GLY A 286 -1.49 15.51 -4.00
CA GLY A 286 -1.78 16.80 -4.60
C GLY A 286 -3.26 16.83 -4.92
#